data_AF-A0AA46KF39-F1
#
_entry.id   AF-A0AA46KF39-F1
#
_cell.length_a   1.000
_cell.length_b   1.000
_cell.length_c   1.000
_cell.angle_alpha   90.00
_cell.angle_beta   90.00
_cell.angle_gamma   90.00
#
_symmetry.space_group_name_H-M   'P 1'
#
loop_
_entity.id
_entity.type
_entity.pdbx_description
1 polymer ?
#
loop_
_entity_poly.entity_id
_entity_poly.type
_entity_poly.pdbx_seq_one_letter_code
_entity_poly.pdbx_strand_id
1 'polypeptide(L)'
;MPPSKKKSKPSSKTRRRLKDAEPLPFKIDGLSHDGRGVAIYGNGFGEADGHIEDKHGKKIFVSFALPGESALVKITNSRSSFEEGDAVSITANPNPERAVAPCPHFGVCGGCSLQHWQPDGQINFKQSVLAELLMHQADVEPEHWLAPVVGDRLGYRTKARLGVRYVAKKETALVGFRERSSNFLAELNECHILDPRIGFEIENLKALISTLESRDKIAQLELAMGEALPELPDGNQPVALIVRNLSPLSDVDIEKLKTFFAARNWQLYLQSKGADSIQRIALTEHDDMTEQFGRLYYQLPEYDLTFEFIPTDFTQVNLSVNRQMTKLACDLLDLKAGERVLDLFSGLGNFSLPLARLVGETGAVVGVEGSEAMTARAADNARRNGITNTEFYSQDLTQDCTDKPWANQGFDALLIDPPRSGAWEIMQYLPKFNAERIVYVSCNPATLARDTKALLEQGYRLTHAGVMDMFCHTGHVESIARFEKVSA
;
A
#
# COMPACT_ATOMS: atom_id res chain seq x y z
N MET A 1 12.31 -14.40 -11.58
CA MET A 1 12.33 -15.46 -10.54
C MET A 1 11.15 -16.38 -10.76
N PRO A 2 11.31 -17.71 -10.78
CA PRO A 2 10.18 -18.64 -10.89
C PRO A 2 9.27 -18.48 -9.66
N PRO A 3 7.96 -18.76 -9.79
CA PRO A 3 7.01 -18.59 -8.70
C PRO A 3 7.46 -19.42 -7.49
N SER A 4 7.58 -18.76 -6.34
CA SER A 4 8.01 -19.39 -5.09
C SER A 4 7.17 -20.66 -4.87
N LYS A 5 7.82 -21.82 -4.75
CA LYS A 5 7.18 -23.09 -4.39
C LYS A 5 6.17 -22.82 -3.26
N LYS A 6 4.90 -23.20 -3.47
CA LYS A 6 3.81 -23.09 -2.49
C LYS A 6 4.36 -23.40 -1.09
N LYS A 7 4.31 -22.40 -0.20
CA LYS A 7 4.76 -22.49 1.20
C LYS A 7 4.23 -23.80 1.82
N SER A 8 5.08 -24.82 1.96
CA SER A 8 4.68 -26.07 2.60
C SER A 8 4.42 -25.77 4.08
N LYS A 9 3.14 -25.69 4.46
CA LYS A 9 2.78 -25.48 5.87
C LYS A 9 3.34 -26.65 6.68
N PRO A 10 3.88 -26.43 7.89
CA PRO A 10 4.33 -27.52 8.75
C PRO A 10 3.21 -28.53 8.98
N SER A 11 3.56 -29.80 9.22
CA SER A 11 2.57 -30.82 9.56
C SER A 11 1.73 -30.38 10.78
N SER A 12 0.50 -30.86 10.90
CA SER A 12 -0.37 -30.54 12.06
C SER A 12 0.29 -30.92 13.40
N LYS A 13 1.04 -32.03 13.42
CA LYS A 13 1.82 -32.50 14.57
C LYS A 13 2.93 -31.51 14.96
N THR A 14 3.67 -31.00 13.98
CA THR A 14 4.71 -29.98 14.20
C THR A 14 4.11 -28.68 14.75
N ARG A 15 2.96 -28.22 14.21
CA ARG A 15 2.27 -27.02 14.71
C ARG A 15 1.81 -27.16 16.16
N ARG A 16 1.24 -28.32 16.52
CA ARG A 16 0.82 -28.57 17.91
C ARG A 16 2.01 -28.55 18.87
N ARG A 17 3.10 -29.23 18.51
CA ARG A 17 4.34 -29.23 19.31
C ARG A 17 4.91 -27.83 19.52
N LEU A 18 4.94 -26.99 18.48
CA LEU A 18 5.42 -25.61 18.60
C LEU A 18 4.50 -24.74 19.46
N LYS A 19 3.18 -24.95 19.35
CA LYS A 19 2.20 -24.25 20.19
C LYS A 19 2.39 -24.51 21.68
N ASP A 20 2.79 -25.72 22.04
CA ASP A 20 2.94 -26.14 23.44
C ASP A 20 4.37 -25.92 23.99
N ALA A 21 5.35 -25.59 23.15
CA ALA A 21 6.75 -25.41 23.56
C ALA A 21 6.97 -24.11 24.35
N GLU A 22 7.72 -24.14 25.44
CA GLU A 22 8.06 -22.92 26.18
C GLU A 22 8.82 -21.91 25.32
N PRO A 23 8.59 -20.60 25.51
CA PRO A 23 9.39 -19.56 24.87
C PRO A 23 10.89 -19.68 25.24
N LEU A 24 11.77 -19.32 24.30
CA LEU A 24 13.23 -19.36 24.47
C LEU A 24 13.84 -17.96 24.41
N PRO A 25 14.90 -17.66 25.18
CA PRO A 25 15.52 -16.35 25.17
C PRO A 25 16.46 -16.17 23.97
N PHE A 26 16.39 -15.02 23.30
CA PHE A 26 17.28 -14.65 22.20
C PHE A 26 17.77 -13.22 22.35
N LYS A 27 19.02 -12.99 21.91
CA LYS A 27 19.55 -11.66 21.66
C LYS A 27 19.27 -11.30 20.20
N ILE A 28 18.71 -10.13 19.95
CA ILE A 28 18.38 -9.64 18.61
C ILE A 28 19.58 -8.89 18.03
N ASP A 29 20.14 -9.42 16.96
CA ASP A 29 21.36 -8.94 16.32
C ASP A 29 21.12 -7.84 15.28
N GLY A 30 19.95 -7.88 14.62
CA GLY A 30 19.60 -6.94 13.55
C GLY A 30 18.16 -7.10 13.10
N LEU A 31 17.85 -6.59 11.91
CA LEU A 31 16.52 -6.69 11.29
C LEU A 31 16.60 -7.31 9.89
N SER A 32 15.56 -8.04 9.50
CA SER A 32 15.29 -8.38 8.11
C SER A 32 14.59 -7.22 7.40
N HIS A 33 14.65 -7.18 6.06
CA HIS A 33 14.04 -6.12 5.23
C HIS A 33 12.54 -5.84 5.50
N ASP A 34 11.80 -6.80 6.06
CA ASP A 34 10.38 -6.66 6.45
C ASP A 34 10.18 -6.23 7.92
N GLY A 35 11.26 -5.88 8.62
CA GLY A 35 11.27 -5.34 9.98
C GLY A 35 11.10 -6.37 11.09
N ARG A 36 11.45 -7.64 10.85
CA ARG A 36 11.54 -8.65 11.93
C ARG A 36 12.95 -8.68 12.48
N GLY A 37 13.08 -8.84 13.80
CA GLY A 37 14.34 -9.12 14.47
C GLY A 37 15.03 -10.34 13.88
N VAL A 38 16.35 -10.30 13.76
CA VAL A 38 17.17 -11.44 13.37
C VAL A 38 18.00 -11.84 14.58
N ALA A 39 17.93 -13.10 14.97
CA ALA A 39 18.79 -13.68 15.99
C ALA A 39 19.38 -15.01 15.52
N ILE A 40 20.39 -15.48 16.24
CA ILE A 40 21.10 -16.71 15.94
C ILE A 40 21.12 -17.59 17.20
N TYR A 41 20.75 -18.87 17.04
CA TYR A 41 20.88 -19.86 18.10
C TYR A 41 22.34 -19.98 18.57
N GLY A 42 22.55 -19.96 19.89
CA GLY A 42 23.89 -19.98 20.50
C GLY A 42 24.53 -18.60 20.67
N ASN A 43 23.96 -17.54 20.09
CA ASN A 43 24.48 -16.19 20.25
C ASN A 43 23.86 -15.50 21.48
N GLY A 44 24.67 -15.28 22.52
CA GLY A 44 24.26 -14.66 23.78
C GLY A 44 23.51 -15.58 24.76
N PHE A 45 22.90 -16.66 24.27
CA PHE A 45 22.19 -17.68 25.06
C PHE A 45 22.57 -19.09 24.57
N GLY A 46 22.72 -20.03 25.50
CA GLY A 46 23.25 -21.38 25.24
C GLY A 46 22.33 -22.51 25.72
N GLU A 47 22.89 -23.72 25.84
CA GLU A 47 22.13 -24.91 26.27
C GLU A 47 21.48 -24.74 27.65
N ALA A 48 22.17 -24.05 28.56
CA ALA A 48 21.64 -23.73 29.90
C ALA A 48 20.35 -22.90 29.86
N ASP A 49 20.12 -22.17 28.76
CA ASP A 49 18.95 -21.32 28.54
C ASP A 49 17.85 -22.01 27.70
N GLY A 50 18.03 -23.30 27.38
CA GLY A 50 17.10 -24.11 26.60
C GLY A 50 17.37 -24.12 25.09
N HIS A 51 18.48 -23.55 24.62
CA HIS A 51 18.94 -23.78 23.24
C HIS A 51 19.40 -25.22 23.07
N ILE A 52 19.33 -25.73 21.82
CA ILE A 52 19.73 -27.09 21.47
C ILE A 52 20.96 -26.98 20.58
N GLU A 53 22.02 -27.72 20.90
CA GLU A 53 23.31 -27.68 20.18
C GLU A 53 23.16 -27.93 18.67
N ASP A 54 22.28 -28.85 18.26
CA ASP A 54 21.96 -29.12 16.84
C ASP A 54 21.46 -27.89 16.07
N LYS A 55 20.97 -26.87 16.76
CA LYS A 55 20.51 -25.61 16.16
C LYS A 55 21.55 -24.51 16.23
N HIS A 56 22.71 -24.71 16.84
CA HIS A 56 23.74 -23.68 16.94
C HIS A 56 24.06 -23.05 15.57
N GLY A 57 24.08 -21.72 15.49
CA GLY A 57 24.28 -20.98 14.24
C GLY A 57 23.04 -20.86 13.34
N LYS A 58 21.92 -21.52 13.66
CA LYS A 58 20.67 -21.40 12.89
C LYS A 58 20.02 -20.04 13.12
N LYS A 59 19.57 -19.40 12.04
CA LYS A 59 18.87 -18.11 12.09
C LYS A 59 17.42 -18.25 12.55
N ILE A 60 16.94 -17.28 13.30
CA ILE A 60 15.53 -17.09 13.63
C ILE A 60 15.09 -15.67 13.30
N PHE A 61 13.91 -15.54 12.69
CA PHE A 61 13.24 -14.26 12.45
C PHE A 61 12.18 -14.04 13.53
N VAL A 62 12.33 -12.97 14.30
CA VAL A 62 11.55 -12.66 15.50
C VAL A 62 10.68 -11.43 15.25
N SER A 63 9.37 -11.62 15.17
CA SER A 63 8.45 -10.48 15.12
C SER A 63 8.43 -9.75 16.47
N PHE A 64 8.19 -8.44 16.45
CA PHE A 64 8.03 -7.60 17.64
C PHE A 64 9.30 -7.35 18.47
N ALA A 65 10.46 -7.63 17.90
CA ALA A 65 11.75 -7.43 18.54
C ALA A 65 12.62 -6.49 17.68
N LEU A 66 13.35 -5.60 18.36
CA LEU A 66 14.22 -4.60 17.76
C LEU A 66 15.70 -4.94 18.01
N PRO A 67 16.64 -4.44 17.20
CA PRO A 67 18.07 -4.68 17.40
C PRO A 67 18.56 -4.30 18.79
N GLY A 68 19.45 -5.12 19.33
CA GLY A 68 20.09 -4.95 20.64
C GLY A 68 19.29 -5.54 21.80
N GLU A 69 18.02 -5.86 21.61
CA GLU A 69 17.17 -6.37 22.67
C GLU A 69 17.47 -7.82 23.03
N SER A 70 17.19 -8.20 24.27
CA SER A 70 17.01 -9.59 24.66
C SER A 70 15.53 -9.86 24.84
N ALA A 71 15.01 -10.86 24.13
CA ALA A 71 13.59 -11.17 24.08
C ALA A 71 13.34 -12.64 24.40
N LEU A 72 12.24 -12.89 25.10
CA LEU A 72 11.69 -14.23 25.22
C LEU A 72 10.81 -14.48 23.98
N VAL A 73 11.11 -15.53 23.21
CA VAL A 73 10.54 -15.77 21.88
C VAL A 73 9.76 -17.07 21.83
N LYS A 74 8.50 -16.98 21.43
CA LYS A 74 7.67 -18.15 21.11
C LYS A 74 7.89 -18.54 19.66
N ILE A 75 8.43 -19.74 19.42
CA ILE A 75 8.61 -20.26 18.07
C ILE A 75 7.24 -20.56 17.43
N THR A 76 6.95 -19.93 16.30
CA THR A 76 5.68 -20.08 15.57
C THR A 76 5.83 -20.96 14.35
N ASN A 77 7.04 -21.05 13.78
CA ASN A 77 7.33 -21.85 12.60
C ASN A 77 8.77 -22.37 12.59
N SER A 78 9.00 -23.53 12.00
CA SER A 78 10.32 -24.13 11.91
C SER A 78 10.57 -24.72 10.52
N ARG A 79 11.66 -24.31 9.89
CA ARG A 79 12.17 -24.86 8.62
C ARG A 79 13.59 -25.37 8.80
N SER A 80 14.16 -25.99 7.76
CA SER A 80 15.54 -26.49 7.80
C SER A 80 16.56 -25.37 7.96
N SER A 81 16.45 -24.29 7.18
CA SER A 81 17.42 -23.19 7.15
C SER A 81 17.18 -22.09 8.19
N PHE A 82 15.95 -21.93 8.69
CA PHE A 82 15.62 -20.90 9.67
C PHE A 82 14.36 -21.25 10.47
N GLU A 83 14.12 -20.50 11.54
CA GLU A 83 12.87 -20.53 12.31
C GLU A 83 12.21 -19.14 12.33
N GLU A 84 10.94 -19.11 12.68
CA GLU A 84 10.19 -17.87 12.88
C GLU A 84 9.54 -17.91 14.26
N GLY A 85 9.52 -16.77 14.93
CA GLY A 85 8.93 -16.63 16.26
C GLY A 85 8.39 -15.23 16.50
N ASP A 86 7.67 -15.08 17.60
CA ASP A 86 7.17 -13.80 18.09
C ASP A 86 7.80 -13.54 19.47
N ALA A 87 8.34 -12.34 19.67
CA ALA A 87 8.76 -11.90 20.99
C ALA A 87 7.50 -11.74 21.88
N VAL A 88 7.46 -12.49 22.97
CA VAL A 88 6.38 -12.42 23.96
C VAL A 88 6.69 -11.42 25.07
N SER A 89 7.97 -11.20 25.36
CA SER A 89 8.44 -10.17 26.28
C SER A 89 9.88 -9.76 25.95
N ILE A 90 10.22 -8.53 26.32
CA ILE A 90 11.61 -8.05 26.30
C ILE A 90 12.16 -8.19 27.70
N THR A 91 13.22 -8.99 27.85
CA THR A 91 13.79 -9.38 29.15
C THR A 91 14.95 -8.50 29.57
N ALA A 92 15.68 -7.91 28.63
CA ALA A 92 16.76 -6.97 28.90
C ALA A 92 17.03 -6.06 27.69
N ASN A 93 17.70 -4.93 27.95
CA ASN A 93 18.15 -3.95 26.96
C ASN A 93 17.05 -3.49 25.99
N PRO A 94 15.89 -3.02 26.49
CA PRO A 94 14.84 -2.53 25.61
C PRO A 94 15.39 -1.41 24.72
N ASN A 95 15.10 -1.47 23.42
CA ASN A 95 15.55 -0.46 22.49
C ASN A 95 14.95 0.90 22.89
N PRO A 96 15.71 2.02 22.89
CA PRO A 96 15.19 3.34 23.25
C PRO A 96 14.00 3.81 22.39
N GLU A 97 13.90 3.31 21.15
CA GLU A 97 12.80 3.61 20.24
C GLU A 97 11.64 2.60 20.35
N ARG A 98 11.66 1.69 21.33
CA ARG A 98 10.50 0.83 21.58
C ARG A 98 9.31 1.67 22.02
N ALA A 99 8.15 1.36 21.45
CA ALA A 99 6.88 2.04 21.73
C ALA A 99 5.82 1.05 22.22
N VAL A 100 4.84 1.56 22.96
CA VAL A 100 3.59 0.84 23.18
C VAL A 100 2.74 0.98 21.92
N ALA A 101 2.26 -0.15 21.40
CA ALA A 101 1.41 -0.14 20.22
C ALA A 101 0.09 0.60 20.52
N PRO A 102 -0.32 1.58 19.69
CA PRO A 102 -1.57 2.30 19.91
C PRO A 102 -2.80 1.40 19.72
N CYS A 103 -2.74 0.46 18.77
CA CYS A 103 -3.87 -0.43 18.48
C CYS A 103 -3.90 -1.63 19.47
N PRO A 104 -5.02 -1.87 20.16
CA PRO A 104 -5.14 -3.01 21.09
C PRO A 104 -5.13 -4.37 20.38
N HIS A 105 -5.33 -4.38 19.06
CA HIS A 105 -5.35 -5.60 18.24
C HIS A 105 -3.97 -5.93 17.63
N PHE A 106 -2.96 -5.10 17.88
CA PHE A 106 -1.59 -5.36 17.45
C PHE A 106 -1.07 -6.67 18.09
N GLY A 107 -0.27 -7.43 17.34
CA GLY A 107 0.14 -8.78 17.74
C GLY A 107 -0.69 -9.89 17.08
N VAL A 108 -2.01 -9.68 16.95
CA VAL A 108 -2.95 -10.65 16.36
C VAL A 108 -3.35 -10.25 14.94
N CYS A 109 -3.79 -9.01 14.75
CA CYS A 109 -4.18 -8.47 13.45
C CYS A 109 -2.98 -8.45 12.48
N GLY A 110 -3.19 -8.91 11.24
CA GLY A 110 -2.17 -8.92 10.19
C GLY A 110 -1.95 -7.59 9.47
N GLY A 111 -2.66 -6.54 9.86
CA GLY A 111 -2.60 -5.23 9.20
C GLY A 111 -1.32 -4.42 9.49
N CYS A 112 -0.77 -4.54 10.70
CA CYS A 112 0.40 -3.79 11.16
C CYS A 112 1.48 -4.75 11.70
N SER A 113 2.75 -4.41 11.49
CA SER A 113 3.90 -5.21 11.95
C SER A 113 4.86 -4.44 12.86
N LEU A 114 4.84 -3.10 12.84
CA LEU A 114 5.87 -2.26 13.46
C LEU A 114 5.36 -1.31 14.56
N GLN A 115 4.12 -1.46 15.06
CA GLN A 115 3.59 -0.56 16.10
C GLN A 115 4.35 -0.58 17.44
N HIS A 116 5.19 -1.58 17.66
CA HIS A 116 6.08 -1.69 18.82
C HIS A 116 7.34 -0.80 18.71
N TRP A 117 7.46 -0.02 17.63
CA TRP A 117 8.59 0.85 17.32
C TRP A 117 8.07 2.27 17.06
N GLN A 118 8.75 3.29 17.59
CA GLN A 118 8.45 4.69 17.27
C GLN A 118 8.45 4.94 15.75
N PRO A 119 7.50 5.72 15.21
CA PRO A 119 7.36 5.94 13.76
C PRO A 119 8.62 6.43 13.05
N ASP A 120 9.42 7.28 13.71
CA ASP A 120 10.64 7.83 13.11
C ASP A 120 11.73 6.75 12.94
N GLY A 121 11.88 5.87 13.93
CA GLY A 121 12.76 4.71 13.81
C GLY A 121 12.33 3.77 12.68
N GLN A 122 11.02 3.57 12.49
CA GLN A 122 10.49 2.77 11.39
C GLN A 122 10.90 3.34 10.02
N ILE A 123 10.72 4.64 9.78
CA ILE A 123 11.02 5.22 8.47
C ILE A 123 12.53 5.30 8.20
N ASN A 124 13.34 5.53 9.24
CA ASN A 124 14.80 5.46 9.14
C ASN A 124 15.28 4.05 8.77
N PHE A 125 14.66 3.01 9.34
CA PHE A 125 14.92 1.63 8.94
C PHE A 125 14.50 1.33 7.50
N LYS A 126 13.34 1.82 7.07
CA LYS A 126 12.92 1.69 5.66
C LYS A 126 13.93 2.34 4.71
N GLN A 127 14.50 3.50 5.09
CA GLN A 127 15.57 4.17 4.35
C GLN A 127 16.84 3.31 4.28
N SER A 128 17.25 2.66 5.37
CA SER A 128 18.41 1.77 5.36
C SER A 128 18.18 0.53 4.48
N VAL A 129 16.97 -0.03 4.46
CA VAL A 129 16.61 -1.15 3.57
C VAL A 129 16.75 -0.75 2.10
N LEU A 130 16.32 0.46 1.72
CA LEU A 130 16.52 0.96 0.35
C LEU A 130 18.02 1.07 0.03
N ALA A 131 18.81 1.66 0.93
CA ALA A 131 20.26 1.81 0.75
C ALA A 131 20.97 0.47 0.56
N GLU A 132 20.68 -0.51 1.43
CA GLU A 132 21.23 -1.86 1.32
C GLU A 132 20.88 -2.51 -0.02
N LEU A 133 19.63 -2.38 -0.49
CA LEU A 133 19.19 -2.99 -1.75
C LEU A 133 19.82 -2.34 -2.97
N LEU A 134 19.94 -1.01 -3.01
CA LEU A 134 20.63 -0.30 -4.08
C LEU A 134 22.09 -0.71 -4.15
N MET A 135 22.79 -0.73 -3.02
CA MET A 135 24.18 -1.16 -2.95
C MET A 135 24.34 -2.62 -3.38
N HIS A 136 23.56 -3.55 -2.81
CA HIS A 136 23.75 -4.98 -3.08
C HIS A 136 23.29 -5.44 -4.46
N GLN A 137 22.33 -4.77 -5.10
CA GLN A 137 21.76 -5.21 -6.38
C GLN A 137 22.19 -4.36 -7.58
N ALA A 138 22.41 -3.06 -7.37
CA ALA A 138 22.80 -2.11 -8.42
C ALA A 138 24.22 -1.56 -8.24
N ASP A 139 24.90 -1.87 -7.14
CA ASP A 139 26.28 -1.42 -6.85
C ASP A 139 26.42 0.10 -6.93
N VAL A 140 25.46 0.82 -6.34
CA VAL A 140 25.35 2.28 -6.45
C VAL A 140 24.81 2.90 -5.16
N GLU A 141 25.25 4.13 -4.88
CA GLU A 141 24.62 5.05 -3.94
C GLU A 141 24.12 6.29 -4.70
N PRO A 142 22.98 6.88 -4.29
CA PRO A 142 22.56 8.15 -4.85
C PRO A 142 23.55 9.25 -4.47
N GLU A 143 23.71 10.24 -5.34
CA GLU A 143 24.50 11.45 -5.02
C GLU A 143 23.92 12.20 -3.81
N HIS A 144 22.60 12.16 -3.66
CA HIS A 144 21.88 12.80 -2.57
C HIS A 144 20.80 11.88 -2.00
N TRP A 145 20.91 11.57 -0.71
CA TRP A 145 19.81 10.98 0.06
C TRP A 145 18.77 12.05 0.39
N LEU A 146 17.53 11.81 -0.01
CA LEU A 146 16.41 12.68 0.33
C LEU A 146 15.98 12.46 1.79
N ALA A 147 15.51 13.53 2.44
CA ALA A 147 14.82 13.39 3.71
C ALA A 147 13.53 12.55 3.51
N PRO A 148 13.21 11.61 4.42
CA PRO A 148 12.01 10.81 4.26
C PRO A 148 10.73 11.64 4.24
N VAL A 149 9.83 11.32 3.31
CA VAL A 149 8.49 11.94 3.27
C VAL A 149 7.63 11.29 4.34
N VAL A 150 7.10 12.10 5.24
CA VAL A 150 6.27 11.64 6.36
C VAL A 150 4.97 12.41 6.40
N GLY A 151 3.88 11.73 6.73
CA GLY A 151 2.56 12.32 6.87
C GLY A 151 1.86 11.79 8.11
N ASP A 152 0.54 11.71 8.05
CA ASP A 152 -0.27 11.13 9.11
C ASP A 152 0.16 9.68 9.38
N ARG A 153 0.45 9.36 10.65
CA ARG A 153 0.92 8.03 11.09
C ARG A 153 -0.21 7.12 11.55
N LEU A 154 -1.33 7.71 11.98
CA LEU A 154 -2.60 7.07 12.33
C LEU A 154 -3.72 7.74 11.55
N GLY A 155 -4.88 7.10 11.43
CA GLY A 155 -6.05 7.65 10.74
C GLY A 155 -5.85 7.92 9.25
N TYR A 156 -4.72 7.51 8.67
CA TYR A 156 -4.31 7.95 7.34
C TYR A 156 -4.96 7.13 6.23
N ARG A 157 -5.39 5.89 6.51
CA ARG A 157 -5.75 4.91 5.48
C ARG A 157 -7.18 5.10 5.01
N THR A 158 -7.32 5.62 3.80
CA THR A 158 -8.60 5.97 3.15
C THR A 158 -9.19 4.85 2.28
N LYS A 159 -8.45 3.76 2.03
CA LYS A 159 -8.93 2.62 1.24
C LYS A 159 -8.54 1.29 1.87
N ALA A 160 -9.50 0.37 2.00
CA ALA A 160 -9.26 -0.96 2.56
C ALA A 160 -10.31 -1.99 2.13
N ARG A 161 -9.97 -3.26 2.34
CA ARG A 161 -10.89 -4.39 2.16
C ARG A 161 -10.98 -5.12 3.49
N LEU A 162 -12.15 -5.03 4.12
CA LEU A 162 -12.48 -5.73 5.35
C LEU A 162 -13.15 -7.05 4.99
N GLY A 163 -12.61 -8.17 5.45
CA GLY A 163 -13.30 -9.44 5.37
C GLY A 163 -14.48 -9.47 6.32
N VAL A 164 -15.56 -10.15 5.91
CA VAL A 164 -16.75 -10.38 6.72
C VAL A 164 -16.96 -11.86 6.92
N ARG A 165 -17.28 -12.27 8.14
CA ARG A 165 -17.65 -13.67 8.45
C ARG A 165 -18.61 -13.74 9.62
N TYR A 166 -19.78 -14.33 9.41
CA TYR A 166 -20.66 -14.69 10.53
C TYR A 166 -20.17 -15.92 11.28
N VAL A 167 -20.16 -15.86 12.61
CA VAL A 167 -19.72 -16.95 13.51
C VAL A 167 -20.90 -17.42 14.33
N ALA A 168 -21.61 -18.45 13.86
CA ALA A 168 -22.84 -18.95 14.48
C ALA A 168 -22.69 -19.28 15.99
N LYS A 169 -21.54 -19.85 16.41
CA LYS A 169 -21.28 -20.16 17.83
C LYS A 169 -21.19 -18.95 18.75
N LYS A 170 -20.84 -17.78 18.20
CA LYS A 170 -20.76 -16.51 18.92
C LYS A 170 -21.97 -15.61 18.62
N GLU A 171 -22.88 -16.07 17.76
CA GLU A 171 -24.03 -15.33 17.25
C GLU A 171 -23.71 -13.92 16.70
N THR A 172 -22.47 -13.71 16.22
CA THR A 172 -21.98 -12.40 15.78
C THR A 172 -21.15 -12.49 14.51
N ALA A 173 -21.12 -11.40 13.76
CA ALA A 173 -20.24 -11.21 12.62
C ALA A 173 -18.85 -10.70 13.05
N LEU A 174 -17.83 -11.18 12.36
CA LEU A 174 -16.50 -10.58 12.35
C LEU A 174 -16.40 -9.69 11.11
N VAL A 175 -15.94 -8.47 11.30
CA VAL A 175 -15.61 -7.51 10.24
C VAL A 175 -14.20 -7.00 10.52
N GLY A 176 -13.29 -7.13 9.57
CA GLY A 176 -11.92 -6.69 9.79
C GLY A 176 -10.89 -7.33 8.88
N PHE A 177 -9.64 -7.35 9.35
CA PHE A 177 -8.53 -7.91 8.61
C PHE A 177 -8.25 -9.36 9.03
N ARG A 178 -7.41 -10.03 8.25
CA ARG A 178 -6.93 -11.36 8.61
C ARG A 178 -5.96 -11.29 9.77
N GLU A 179 -5.96 -12.33 10.59
CA GLU A 179 -4.89 -12.60 11.55
C GLU A 179 -3.54 -12.79 10.85
N ARG A 180 -2.45 -12.54 11.57
CA ARG A 180 -1.08 -12.78 11.08
C ARG A 180 -0.89 -14.23 10.66
N SER A 181 -0.36 -14.44 9.45
CA SER A 181 -0.04 -15.77 8.90
C SER A 181 -1.21 -16.77 8.90
N SER A 182 -2.45 -16.26 8.88
CA SER A 182 -3.68 -17.03 9.06
C SER A 182 -4.73 -16.63 8.03
N ASN A 183 -5.68 -17.54 7.77
CA ASN A 183 -6.84 -17.26 6.92
C ASN A 183 -8.06 -16.83 7.76
N PHE A 184 -7.95 -16.85 9.09
CA PHE A 184 -9.00 -16.39 9.99
C PHE A 184 -9.01 -14.87 10.05
N LEU A 185 -10.20 -14.31 10.31
CA LEU A 185 -10.34 -12.89 10.59
C LEU A 185 -9.98 -12.63 12.04
N ALA A 186 -9.22 -11.58 12.27
CA ALA A 186 -8.95 -11.08 13.61
C ALA A 186 -10.25 -10.52 14.19
N GLU A 187 -10.46 -10.71 15.49
CA GLU A 187 -11.56 -10.13 16.22
C GLU A 187 -11.23 -8.67 16.52
N LEU A 188 -11.64 -7.79 15.61
CA LEU A 188 -11.42 -6.35 15.68
C LEU A 188 -12.68 -5.65 16.17
N ASN A 189 -12.47 -4.60 16.96
CA ASN A 189 -13.53 -3.65 17.36
C ASN A 189 -13.20 -2.23 16.88
N GLU A 190 -11.93 -1.97 16.56
CA GLU A 190 -11.43 -0.69 16.07
C GLU A 190 -10.15 -0.88 15.23
N CYS A 191 -9.79 0.12 14.44
CA CYS A 191 -8.55 0.14 13.67
C CYS A 191 -8.00 1.56 13.57
N HIS A 192 -6.90 1.82 14.28
CA HIS A 192 -6.35 3.18 14.40
C HIS A 192 -5.61 3.68 13.16
N ILE A 193 -5.27 2.82 12.19
CA ILE A 193 -4.67 3.26 10.93
C ILE A 193 -5.72 3.61 9.87
N LEU A 194 -6.94 3.09 9.98
CA LEU A 194 -8.06 3.52 9.14
C LEU A 194 -8.51 4.90 9.57
N ASP A 195 -8.99 5.69 8.61
CA ASP A 195 -9.61 6.98 8.89
C ASP A 195 -10.66 6.86 10.01
N PRO A 196 -10.66 7.77 11.01
CA PRO A 196 -11.53 7.68 12.19
C PRO A 196 -13.01 7.50 11.88
N ARG A 197 -13.49 8.02 10.74
CA ARG A 197 -14.88 7.88 10.29
C ARG A 197 -15.26 6.41 10.10
N ILE A 198 -14.32 5.51 9.83
CA ILE A 198 -14.55 4.07 9.69
C ILE A 198 -13.81 3.24 10.75
N GLY A 199 -12.60 3.64 11.12
CA GLY A 199 -11.73 2.90 12.03
C GLY A 199 -12.39 2.61 13.37
N PHE A 200 -13.20 3.53 13.90
CA PHE A 200 -13.93 3.37 15.16
C PHE A 200 -15.38 2.86 14.99
N GLU A 201 -15.81 2.59 13.75
CA GLU A 201 -17.15 2.07 13.43
C GLU A 201 -17.15 0.55 13.19
N ILE A 202 -16.01 -0.14 13.38
CA ILE A 202 -15.91 -1.60 13.14
C ILE A 202 -16.91 -2.37 14.01
N GLU A 203 -17.07 -2.02 15.29
CA GLU A 203 -18.06 -2.67 16.17
C GLU A 203 -19.50 -2.47 15.66
N ASN A 204 -19.83 -1.26 15.20
CA ASN A 204 -21.15 -0.94 14.65
C ASN A 204 -21.42 -1.69 13.34
N LEU A 205 -20.39 -1.82 12.48
CA LEU A 205 -20.47 -2.65 11.27
C LEU A 205 -20.70 -4.12 11.61
N LYS A 206 -20.03 -4.66 12.63
CA LYS A 206 -20.28 -6.03 13.12
C LYS A 206 -21.71 -6.20 13.59
N ALA A 207 -22.23 -5.26 14.38
CA ALA A 207 -23.60 -5.28 14.88
C ALA A 207 -24.61 -5.25 13.71
N LEU A 208 -24.43 -4.34 12.75
CA LEU A 208 -25.27 -4.24 11.55
C LEU A 208 -25.31 -5.56 10.79
N ILE A 209 -24.14 -6.08 10.39
CA ILE A 209 -24.07 -7.33 9.61
C ILE A 209 -24.69 -8.50 10.38
N SER A 210 -24.51 -8.57 11.69
CA SER A 210 -25.09 -9.64 12.52
C SER A 210 -26.62 -9.65 12.49
N THR A 211 -27.25 -8.49 12.25
CA THR A 211 -28.72 -8.36 12.21
C THR A 211 -29.33 -8.70 10.85
N LEU A 212 -28.52 -8.87 9.80
CA LEU A 212 -29.01 -9.18 8.46
C LEU A 212 -29.52 -10.63 8.38
N GLU A 213 -30.57 -10.83 7.60
CA GLU A 213 -31.06 -12.15 7.22
C GLU A 213 -29.98 -12.90 6.42
N SER A 214 -29.31 -12.17 5.52
CA SER A 214 -28.26 -12.66 4.62
C SER A 214 -26.84 -12.58 5.20
N ARG A 215 -26.71 -12.50 6.53
CA ARG A 215 -25.42 -12.26 7.23
C ARG A 215 -24.30 -13.25 6.90
N ASP A 216 -24.63 -14.50 6.56
CA ASP A 216 -23.67 -15.53 6.15
C ASP A 216 -23.29 -15.43 4.66
N LYS A 217 -23.94 -14.55 3.90
CA LYS A 217 -23.69 -14.28 2.47
C LYS A 217 -22.95 -12.97 2.24
N ILE A 218 -22.64 -12.21 3.28
CA ILE A 218 -21.77 -11.03 3.17
C ILE A 218 -20.31 -11.47 3.29
N ALA A 219 -19.52 -11.27 2.25
CA ALA A 219 -18.14 -11.76 2.18
C ALA A 219 -17.11 -10.72 2.61
N GLN A 220 -17.34 -9.45 2.29
CA GLN A 220 -16.40 -8.36 2.54
C GLN A 220 -17.11 -7.01 2.44
N LEU A 221 -16.47 -6.00 3.03
CA LEU A 221 -16.73 -4.59 2.81
C LEU A 221 -15.49 -3.99 2.15
N GLU A 222 -15.62 -3.41 0.97
CA GLU A 222 -14.56 -2.58 0.38
C GLU A 222 -14.87 -1.12 0.66
N LEU A 223 -13.91 -0.41 1.26
CA LEU A 223 -14.07 1.00 1.60
C LEU A 223 -13.14 1.84 0.73
N ALA A 224 -13.65 3.00 0.30
CA ALA A 224 -12.88 4.06 -0.32
C ALA A 224 -13.36 5.40 0.24
N MET A 225 -12.43 6.31 0.47
CA MET A 225 -12.71 7.58 1.11
C MET A 225 -11.96 8.70 0.41
N GLY A 226 -12.63 9.84 0.31
CA GLY A 226 -12.07 11.08 -0.17
C GLY A 226 -12.04 12.16 0.91
N GLU A 227 -11.82 13.37 0.44
CA GLU A 227 -11.95 14.61 1.18
C GLU A 227 -13.38 15.12 1.11
N ALA A 228 -13.80 15.87 2.12
CA ALA A 228 -15.10 16.53 2.12
C ALA A 228 -15.00 17.85 1.35
N LEU A 229 -15.69 17.95 0.21
CA LEU A 229 -15.73 19.11 -0.67
C LEU A 229 -17.19 19.49 -0.94
N PRO A 230 -17.90 20.14 0.01
CA PRO A 230 -19.35 20.35 -0.05
C PRO A 230 -19.85 21.12 -1.27
N GLU A 231 -18.97 21.84 -1.96
CA GLU A 231 -19.23 22.55 -3.20
C GLU A 231 -19.36 21.64 -4.42
N LEU A 232 -18.93 20.38 -4.32
CA LEU A 232 -19.01 19.38 -5.39
C LEU A 232 -20.18 18.41 -5.17
N PRO A 233 -20.74 17.83 -6.25
CA PRO A 233 -21.75 16.77 -6.15
C PRO A 233 -21.30 15.63 -5.23
N ASP A 234 -22.12 15.23 -4.24
CA ASP A 234 -21.77 14.22 -3.22
C ASP A 234 -20.48 14.48 -2.41
N GLY A 235 -19.88 15.67 -2.53
CA GLY A 235 -18.63 15.98 -1.82
C GLY A 235 -18.82 16.12 -0.31
N ASN A 236 -20.06 16.19 0.19
CA ASN A 236 -20.39 16.06 1.61
C ASN A 236 -20.44 14.58 2.08
N GLN A 237 -20.44 13.60 1.17
CA GLN A 237 -20.45 12.14 1.43
C GLN A 237 -19.11 11.49 1.07
N PRO A 238 -18.00 11.82 1.76
CA PRO A 238 -16.65 11.42 1.36
C PRO A 238 -16.29 9.96 1.70
N VAL A 239 -17.28 9.11 2.02
CA VAL A 239 -17.08 7.73 2.47
C VAL A 239 -17.99 6.83 1.67
N ALA A 240 -17.42 5.85 0.97
CA ALA A 240 -18.18 4.86 0.21
C ALA A 240 -17.79 3.45 0.63
N LEU A 241 -18.80 2.60 0.84
CA LEU A 241 -18.59 1.18 1.14
C LEU A 241 -19.34 0.31 0.13
N ILE A 242 -18.63 -0.67 -0.42
CA ILE A 242 -19.16 -1.74 -1.26
C ILE A 242 -19.37 -2.97 -0.39
N VAL A 243 -20.63 -3.36 -0.22
CA VAL A 243 -21.04 -4.61 0.44
C VAL A 243 -21.02 -5.73 -0.60
N ARG A 244 -20.08 -6.67 -0.48
CA ARG A 244 -20.03 -7.84 -1.37
C ARG A 244 -20.99 -8.92 -0.87
N ASN A 245 -22.19 -8.92 -1.44
CA ASN A 245 -23.25 -9.89 -1.16
C ASN A 245 -23.19 -11.06 -2.15
N LEU A 246 -23.07 -12.30 -1.65
CA LEU A 246 -22.98 -13.50 -2.50
C LEU A 246 -24.35 -14.00 -2.99
N SER A 247 -25.43 -13.41 -2.51
CA SER A 247 -26.81 -13.64 -2.93
C SER A 247 -27.57 -12.31 -2.95
N PRO A 248 -28.72 -12.23 -3.66
CA PRO A 248 -29.64 -11.12 -3.52
C PRO A 248 -30.00 -10.89 -2.06
N LEU A 249 -30.08 -9.62 -1.65
CA LEU A 249 -30.52 -9.22 -0.32
C LEU A 249 -32.04 -9.02 -0.32
N SER A 250 -32.69 -9.28 0.82
CA SER A 250 -34.11 -8.94 1.00
C SER A 250 -34.29 -7.43 1.15
N ASP A 251 -35.51 -6.94 0.91
CA ASP A 251 -35.84 -5.53 1.12
C ASP A 251 -35.59 -5.10 2.58
N VAL A 252 -35.80 -6.02 3.54
CA VAL A 252 -35.51 -5.79 4.96
C VAL A 252 -34.02 -5.57 5.19
N ASP A 253 -33.15 -6.37 4.58
CA ASP A 253 -31.70 -6.21 4.68
C ASP A 253 -31.24 -4.91 4.00
N ILE A 254 -31.81 -4.57 2.84
CA ILE A 254 -31.51 -3.33 2.12
C ILE A 254 -31.90 -2.10 2.96
N GLU A 255 -33.09 -2.08 3.57
CA GLU A 255 -33.53 -0.96 4.42
C GLU A 255 -32.68 -0.80 5.68
N LYS A 256 -32.22 -1.91 6.30
CA LYS A 256 -31.26 -1.86 7.41
C LYS A 256 -29.94 -1.22 6.99
N LEU A 257 -29.41 -1.62 5.83
CA LEU A 257 -28.19 -1.03 5.27
C LEU A 257 -28.39 0.46 4.97
N LYS A 258 -29.49 0.82 4.29
CA LYS A 258 -29.81 2.22 3.96
C LYS A 258 -29.88 3.10 5.20
N THR A 259 -30.62 2.65 6.22
CA THR A 259 -30.76 3.37 7.50
C THR A 259 -29.41 3.59 8.16
N PHE A 260 -28.57 2.55 8.21
CA PHE A 260 -27.26 2.63 8.84
C PHE A 260 -26.32 3.61 8.13
N PHE A 261 -26.31 3.58 6.80
CA PHE A 261 -25.43 4.40 5.96
C PHE A 261 -25.89 5.85 5.91
N ALA A 262 -27.21 6.09 5.81
CA ALA A 262 -27.79 7.44 5.84
C ALA A 262 -27.47 8.16 7.15
N ALA A 263 -27.57 7.46 8.29
CA ALA A 263 -27.24 8.03 9.61
C ALA A 263 -25.77 8.47 9.75
N ARG A 264 -24.88 7.99 8.87
CA ARG A 264 -23.44 8.29 8.86
C ARG A 264 -23.01 9.15 7.68
N ASN A 265 -23.95 9.50 6.80
CA ASN A 265 -23.70 10.18 5.54
C ASN A 265 -22.67 9.45 4.65
N TRP A 266 -22.81 8.12 4.53
CA TRP A 266 -21.95 7.27 3.71
C TRP A 266 -22.67 6.80 2.46
N GLN A 267 -21.93 6.64 1.37
CA GLN A 267 -22.45 6.06 0.14
C GLN A 267 -22.49 4.53 0.23
N LEU A 268 -23.62 3.92 -0.15
CA LEU A 268 -23.82 2.47 -0.17
C LEU A 268 -23.71 1.92 -1.59
N TYR A 269 -22.88 0.88 -1.75
CA TYR A 269 -22.80 0.09 -2.97
C TYR A 269 -23.02 -1.39 -2.64
N LEU A 270 -23.66 -2.12 -3.55
CA LEU A 270 -23.77 -3.57 -3.50
C LEU A 270 -22.95 -4.20 -4.62
N GLN A 271 -22.39 -5.38 -4.37
CA GLN A 271 -21.67 -6.16 -5.36
C GLN A 271 -22.07 -7.63 -5.28
N SER A 272 -22.92 -8.05 -6.22
CA SER A 272 -23.48 -9.41 -6.25
C SER A 272 -22.58 -10.46 -6.91
N LYS A 273 -21.69 -10.03 -7.81
CA LYS A 273 -20.83 -10.88 -8.66
C LYS A 273 -19.44 -10.25 -8.88
N GLY A 274 -19.03 -10.05 -10.14
CA GLY A 274 -17.77 -9.43 -10.53
C GLY A 274 -17.76 -7.91 -10.34
N ALA A 275 -16.72 -7.24 -10.83
CA ALA A 275 -16.63 -5.77 -10.77
C ALA A 275 -17.83 -5.09 -11.45
N ASP A 276 -18.29 -5.63 -12.57
CA ASP A 276 -19.41 -5.07 -13.36
C ASP A 276 -20.78 -5.15 -12.66
N SER A 277 -20.87 -5.84 -11.52
CA SER A 277 -22.10 -5.94 -10.73
C SER A 277 -22.20 -4.91 -9.61
N ILE A 278 -21.21 -4.01 -9.51
CA ILE A 278 -21.19 -2.96 -8.50
C ILE A 278 -22.25 -1.93 -8.86
N GLN A 279 -23.16 -1.68 -7.91
CA GLN A 279 -24.26 -0.72 -8.08
C GLN A 279 -24.39 0.13 -6.84
N ARG A 280 -24.48 1.46 -7.03
CA ARG A 280 -24.83 2.39 -5.97
C ARG A 280 -26.30 2.20 -5.59
N ILE A 281 -26.60 2.30 -4.30
CA ILE A 281 -27.96 2.22 -3.78
C ILE A 281 -28.37 3.61 -3.29
N ALA A 282 -29.51 4.10 -3.78
CA ALA A 282 -30.15 5.30 -3.26
C ALA A 282 -30.57 5.08 -1.80
N LEU A 283 -30.11 5.95 -0.91
CA LEU A 283 -30.46 5.98 0.50
C LEU A 283 -31.76 6.75 0.73
N THR A 284 -31.99 7.80 -0.06
CA THR A 284 -33.21 8.62 -0.05
C THR A 284 -33.81 8.74 -1.45
N GLU A 285 -35.07 9.17 -1.55
CA GLU A 285 -35.73 9.45 -2.83
C GLU A 285 -35.13 10.66 -3.57
N HIS A 286 -34.29 11.46 -2.88
CA HIS A 286 -33.65 12.66 -3.42
C HIS A 286 -32.21 12.41 -3.89
N ASP A 287 -31.69 11.18 -3.71
CA ASP A 287 -30.34 10.85 -4.14
C ASP A 287 -30.29 10.81 -5.69
N ASP A 288 -29.37 11.58 -6.27
CA ASP A 288 -29.12 11.55 -7.70
C ASP A 288 -28.25 10.32 -8.04
N MET A 289 -28.79 9.47 -8.91
CA MET A 289 -28.19 8.18 -9.30
C MET A 289 -27.53 8.23 -10.69
N THR A 290 -27.36 9.42 -11.27
CA THR A 290 -26.62 9.60 -12.52
C THR A 290 -25.10 9.45 -12.31
N GLU A 291 -24.35 9.14 -13.38
CA GLU A 291 -22.90 8.86 -13.29
C GLU A 291 -22.03 10.04 -12.81
N GLN A 292 -22.59 11.25 -12.77
CA GLN A 292 -21.93 12.44 -12.21
C GLN A 292 -21.89 12.40 -10.67
N PHE A 293 -22.77 11.62 -10.05
CA PHE A 293 -22.91 11.45 -8.61
C PHE A 293 -22.35 10.09 -8.19
N GLY A 294 -21.99 9.94 -6.92
CA GLY A 294 -21.31 8.76 -6.36
C GLY A 294 -19.80 8.83 -6.51
N ARG A 295 -19.28 10.05 -6.69
CA ARG A 295 -17.85 10.33 -6.79
C ARG A 295 -17.27 10.56 -5.40
N LEU A 296 -15.98 10.27 -5.31
CA LEU A 296 -15.13 10.65 -4.22
C LEU A 296 -14.06 11.59 -4.76
N TYR A 297 -13.52 12.42 -3.87
CA TYR A 297 -12.64 13.51 -4.25
C TYR A 297 -11.35 13.52 -3.44
N TYR A 298 -10.26 13.97 -4.05
CA TYR A 298 -9.11 14.47 -3.31
C TYR A 298 -8.46 15.60 -4.10
N GLN A 299 -7.71 16.46 -3.41
CA GLN A 299 -7.09 17.63 -4.00
C GLN A 299 -5.57 17.57 -3.91
N LEU A 300 -4.94 18.17 -4.92
CA LEU A 300 -3.55 18.60 -4.90
C LEU A 300 -3.52 20.15 -4.94
N PRO A 301 -3.62 20.83 -3.79
CA PRO A 301 -3.80 22.29 -3.74
C PRO A 301 -2.66 23.08 -4.40
N GLU A 302 -1.43 22.58 -4.32
CA GLU A 302 -0.23 23.20 -4.94
C GLU A 302 -0.40 23.44 -6.45
N TYR A 303 -1.24 22.64 -7.11
CA TYR A 303 -1.44 22.68 -8.56
C TYR A 303 -2.84 23.13 -8.97
N ASP A 304 -3.68 23.52 -8.00
CA ASP A 304 -5.09 23.80 -8.19
C ASP A 304 -5.81 22.66 -8.95
N LEU A 305 -5.67 21.44 -8.40
CA LEU A 305 -6.24 20.23 -8.98
C LEU A 305 -7.19 19.54 -8.01
N THR A 306 -8.34 19.16 -8.53
CA THR A 306 -9.30 18.28 -7.88
C THR A 306 -9.45 17.00 -8.69
N PHE A 307 -9.23 15.87 -8.06
CA PHE A 307 -9.39 14.55 -8.67
C PHE A 307 -10.70 13.94 -8.23
N GLU A 308 -11.48 13.50 -9.21
CA GLU A 308 -12.66 12.67 -8.98
C GLU A 308 -12.29 11.19 -9.22
N PHE A 309 -12.89 10.31 -8.44
CA PHE A 309 -12.73 8.86 -8.59
C PHE A 309 -13.98 8.13 -8.09
N ILE A 310 -14.13 6.86 -8.47
CA ILE A 310 -15.14 5.96 -7.88
C ILE A 310 -14.50 4.97 -6.91
N PRO A 311 -15.29 4.33 -6.02
CA PRO A 311 -14.73 3.50 -4.95
C PRO A 311 -13.80 2.36 -5.43
N THR A 312 -13.99 1.88 -6.65
CA THR A 312 -13.16 0.83 -7.28
C THR A 312 -11.83 1.34 -7.80
N ASP A 313 -11.73 2.61 -8.19
CA ASP A 313 -10.53 3.20 -8.81
C ASP A 313 -9.34 3.12 -7.85
N PHE A 314 -8.15 2.90 -8.38
CA PHE A 314 -6.95 2.93 -7.56
C PHE A 314 -6.61 4.39 -7.19
N THR A 315 -6.38 4.60 -5.89
CA THR A 315 -5.89 5.86 -5.31
C THR A 315 -4.87 5.55 -4.24
N GLN A 316 -3.98 6.50 -3.96
CA GLN A 316 -3.05 6.38 -2.85
C GLN A 316 -3.81 6.35 -1.53
N VAL A 317 -3.45 5.42 -0.66
CA VAL A 317 -4.22 5.19 0.58
C VAL A 317 -3.94 6.22 1.66
N ASN A 318 -2.85 6.99 1.55
CA ASN A 318 -2.48 8.06 2.47
C ASN A 318 -2.41 9.38 1.69
N LEU A 319 -3.49 10.17 1.73
CA LEU A 319 -3.59 11.40 0.95
C LEU A 319 -2.57 12.46 1.40
N SER A 320 -2.21 12.48 2.69
CA SER A 320 -1.20 13.42 3.23
C SER A 320 0.19 13.16 2.65
N VAL A 321 0.57 11.88 2.50
CA VAL A 321 1.82 11.47 1.86
C VAL A 321 1.72 11.62 0.35
N ASN A 322 0.58 11.31 -0.26
CA ASN A 322 0.37 11.48 -1.71
C ASN A 322 0.67 12.91 -2.16
N ARG A 323 0.15 13.92 -1.46
CA ARG A 323 0.41 15.34 -1.78
C ARG A 323 1.90 15.68 -1.80
N GLN A 324 2.62 15.23 -0.77
CA GLN A 324 4.05 15.47 -0.65
C GLN A 324 4.86 14.67 -1.69
N MET A 325 4.47 13.42 -1.94
CA MET A 325 5.08 12.57 -2.97
C MET A 325 4.93 13.18 -4.36
N THR A 326 3.71 13.61 -4.73
CA THR A 326 3.45 14.24 -6.02
C THR A 326 4.24 15.54 -6.16
N LYS A 327 4.28 16.36 -5.12
CA LYS A 327 5.13 17.57 -5.11
C LYS A 327 6.60 17.22 -5.32
N LEU A 328 7.14 16.29 -4.53
CA LEU A 328 8.54 15.88 -4.60
C LEU A 328 8.90 15.31 -5.98
N ALA A 329 8.02 14.48 -6.57
CA ALA A 329 8.24 13.94 -7.90
C ALA A 329 8.32 15.05 -8.97
N CYS A 330 7.43 16.03 -8.91
CA CYS A 330 7.46 17.20 -9.79
C CYS A 330 8.73 18.05 -9.58
N ASP A 331 9.10 18.34 -8.33
CA ASP A 331 10.31 19.08 -8.00
C ASP A 331 11.58 18.37 -8.52
N LEU A 332 11.63 17.04 -8.38
CA LEU A 332 12.73 16.21 -8.87
C LEU A 332 12.80 16.14 -10.40
N LEU A 333 11.67 16.15 -11.11
CA LEU A 333 11.69 16.20 -12.57
C LEU A 333 12.22 17.54 -13.11
N ASP A 334 12.15 18.60 -12.31
CA ASP A 334 12.62 19.96 -12.63
C ASP A 334 12.18 20.42 -14.03
N LEU A 335 10.88 20.23 -14.32
CA LEU A 335 10.32 20.47 -15.64
C LEU A 335 10.38 21.93 -16.05
N LYS A 336 10.58 22.15 -17.35
CA LYS A 336 10.51 23.48 -17.98
C LYS A 336 9.24 23.61 -18.82
N ALA A 337 8.79 24.85 -18.99
CA ALA A 337 7.67 25.14 -19.88
C ALA A 337 7.99 24.70 -21.32
N GLY A 338 7.03 24.07 -21.99
CA GLY A 338 7.21 23.52 -23.33
C GLY A 338 7.74 22.08 -23.38
N GLU A 339 8.17 21.52 -22.26
CA GLU A 339 8.68 20.15 -22.23
C GLU A 339 7.58 19.10 -22.43
N ARG A 340 8.02 17.92 -22.85
CA ARG A 340 7.20 16.77 -23.17
C ARG A 340 7.52 15.62 -22.23
N VAL A 341 6.51 15.15 -21.50
CA VAL A 341 6.69 14.20 -20.39
C VAL A 341 5.91 12.92 -20.65
N LEU A 342 6.51 11.77 -20.34
CA LEU A 342 5.84 10.47 -20.36
C LEU A 342 5.59 10.00 -18.93
N ASP A 343 4.33 9.76 -18.58
CA ASP A 343 3.89 9.18 -17.30
C ASP A 343 3.46 7.73 -17.52
N LEU A 344 4.28 6.79 -17.06
CA LEU A 344 4.07 5.35 -17.20
C LEU A 344 3.40 4.80 -15.94
N PHE A 345 2.38 3.97 -16.14
CA PHE A 345 1.49 3.48 -15.07
C PHE A 345 0.69 4.62 -14.43
N SER A 346 0.26 5.57 -15.27
CA SER A 346 -0.33 6.87 -14.89
C SER A 346 -1.61 6.79 -14.06
N GLY A 347 -2.27 5.62 -14.01
CA GLY A 347 -3.52 5.43 -13.28
C GLY A 347 -4.59 6.45 -13.70
N LEU A 348 -5.10 7.23 -12.74
CA LEU A 348 -6.09 8.28 -12.99
C LEU A 348 -5.48 9.68 -13.20
N GLY A 349 -4.17 9.75 -13.42
CA GLY A 349 -3.44 11.00 -13.69
C GLY A 349 -2.89 11.71 -12.45
N ASN A 350 -2.66 11.00 -11.34
CA ASN A 350 -2.19 11.58 -10.07
C ASN A 350 -0.93 12.43 -10.23
N PHE A 351 -0.03 12.04 -11.14
CA PHE A 351 1.13 12.83 -11.53
C PHE A 351 0.96 13.50 -12.88
N SER A 352 0.33 12.84 -13.87
CA SER A 352 0.13 13.40 -15.21
C SER A 352 -0.44 14.82 -15.20
N LEU A 353 -1.45 15.09 -14.36
CA LEU A 353 -2.13 16.39 -14.34
C LEU A 353 -1.27 17.51 -13.71
N PRO A 354 -0.60 17.31 -12.56
CA PRO A 354 0.42 18.23 -12.07
C PRO A 354 1.52 18.52 -13.10
N LEU A 355 2.03 17.49 -13.77
CA LEU A 355 3.08 17.64 -14.79
C LEU A 355 2.57 18.50 -15.96
N ALA A 356 1.31 18.32 -16.36
CA ALA A 356 0.68 19.09 -17.42
C ALA A 356 0.54 20.59 -17.07
N ARG A 357 0.27 20.91 -15.78
CA ARG A 357 0.31 22.30 -15.29
C ARG A 357 1.71 22.90 -15.40
N LEU A 358 2.75 22.13 -15.04
CA LEU A 358 4.13 22.62 -14.99
C LEU A 358 4.73 22.88 -16.38
N VAL A 359 4.49 22.00 -17.35
CA VAL A 359 4.99 22.20 -18.71
C VAL A 359 4.20 23.27 -19.48
N GLY A 360 3.02 23.66 -18.99
CA GLY A 360 2.20 24.72 -19.57
C GLY A 360 1.63 24.38 -20.95
N GLU A 361 0.93 25.34 -21.55
CA GLU A 361 0.14 25.16 -22.79
C GLU A 361 0.96 24.73 -24.01
N THR A 362 2.26 25.03 -24.03
CA THR A 362 3.16 24.66 -25.13
C THR A 362 3.83 23.30 -24.92
N GLY A 363 3.74 22.72 -23.72
CA GLY A 363 4.23 21.40 -23.41
C GLY A 363 3.16 20.33 -23.58
N ALA A 364 3.53 19.07 -23.35
CA ALA A 364 2.58 17.96 -23.47
C ALA A 364 2.91 16.83 -22.49
N VAL A 365 1.88 16.18 -21.95
CA VAL A 365 2.04 14.99 -21.11
C VAL A 365 1.31 13.81 -21.74
N VAL A 366 2.01 12.68 -21.86
CA VAL A 366 1.42 11.43 -22.30
C VAL A 366 1.36 10.48 -21.11
N GLY A 367 0.15 10.08 -20.71
CA GLY A 367 -0.08 9.05 -19.70
C GLY A 367 -0.35 7.69 -20.34
N VAL A 368 0.32 6.64 -19.86
CA VAL A 368 0.06 5.25 -20.30
C VAL A 368 -0.32 4.41 -19.09
N GLU A 369 -1.41 3.66 -19.20
CA GLU A 369 -1.99 2.85 -18.11
C GLU A 369 -2.60 1.57 -18.67
N GLY A 370 -2.55 0.46 -17.94
CA GLY A 370 -3.06 -0.83 -18.40
C GLY A 370 -4.59 -0.96 -18.40
N SER A 371 -5.28 -0.12 -17.65
CA SER A 371 -6.75 -0.11 -17.52
C SER A 371 -7.41 1.02 -18.31
N GLU A 372 -8.28 0.63 -19.26
CA GLU A 372 -9.11 1.57 -20.03
C GLU A 372 -10.03 2.42 -19.14
N ALA A 373 -10.54 1.84 -18.05
CA ALA A 373 -11.37 2.58 -17.10
C ALA A 373 -10.56 3.69 -16.38
N MET A 374 -9.29 3.42 -16.07
CA MET A 374 -8.40 4.39 -15.41
C MET A 374 -7.93 5.47 -16.38
N THR A 375 -7.61 5.15 -17.64
CA THR A 375 -7.29 6.18 -18.64
C THR A 375 -8.48 7.08 -18.96
N ALA A 376 -9.69 6.51 -19.05
CA ALA A 376 -10.92 7.28 -19.18
C ALA A 376 -11.14 8.18 -17.95
N ARG A 377 -10.85 7.69 -16.73
CA ARG A 377 -10.88 8.50 -15.51
C ARG A 377 -9.85 9.63 -15.53
N ALA A 378 -8.64 9.38 -16.02
CA ALA A 378 -7.59 10.38 -16.15
C ALA A 378 -7.97 11.48 -17.14
N ALA A 379 -8.51 11.11 -18.30
CA ALA A 379 -9.01 12.06 -19.29
C ALA A 379 -10.19 12.89 -18.77
N ASP A 380 -11.12 12.28 -18.01
CA ASP A 380 -12.22 13.00 -17.36
C ASP A 380 -11.69 14.00 -16.32
N ASN A 381 -10.72 13.59 -15.50
CA ASN A 381 -10.06 14.48 -14.54
C ASN A 381 -9.32 15.63 -15.23
N ALA A 382 -8.60 15.37 -16.34
CA ALA A 382 -7.95 16.43 -17.12
C ALA A 382 -8.97 17.47 -17.59
N ARG A 383 -10.07 17.02 -18.21
CA ARG A 383 -11.15 17.87 -18.71
C ARG A 383 -11.79 18.71 -17.59
N ARG A 384 -12.06 18.11 -16.43
CA ARG A 384 -12.67 18.80 -15.27
C ARG A 384 -11.76 19.85 -14.65
N ASN A 385 -10.44 19.66 -14.75
CA ASN A 385 -9.44 20.63 -14.30
C ASN A 385 -9.05 21.64 -15.41
N GLY A 386 -9.69 21.58 -16.58
CA GLY A 386 -9.39 22.47 -17.71
C GLY A 386 -8.02 22.22 -18.34
N ILE A 387 -7.48 21.01 -18.21
CA ILE A 387 -6.20 20.59 -18.80
C ILE A 387 -6.46 20.01 -20.19
N THR A 388 -5.79 20.56 -21.19
CA THR A 388 -5.96 20.20 -22.61
C THR A 388 -4.69 19.63 -23.25
N ASN A 389 -3.55 19.73 -22.58
CA ASN A 389 -2.23 19.30 -23.04
C ASN A 389 -1.84 17.90 -22.54
N THR A 390 -2.82 17.00 -22.40
CA THR A 390 -2.62 15.61 -21.97
C THR A 390 -3.22 14.62 -22.96
N GLU A 391 -2.52 13.52 -23.23
CA GLU A 391 -3.03 12.36 -23.96
C GLU A 391 -2.92 11.09 -23.10
N PHE A 392 -3.94 10.23 -23.10
CA PHE A 392 -3.94 8.99 -22.33
C PHE A 392 -4.12 7.76 -23.22
N TYR A 393 -3.27 6.74 -23.03
CA TYR A 393 -3.28 5.49 -23.80
C TYR A 393 -3.47 4.28 -22.89
N SER A 394 -4.45 3.44 -23.22
CA SER A 394 -4.64 2.15 -22.55
C SER A 394 -3.71 1.09 -23.15
N GLN A 395 -2.68 0.68 -22.42
CA GLN A 395 -1.70 -0.31 -22.88
C GLN A 395 -1.14 -1.12 -21.71
N ASP A 396 -1.13 -2.45 -21.87
CA ASP A 396 -0.38 -3.35 -21.00
C ASP A 396 1.12 -3.12 -21.20
N LEU A 397 1.75 -2.46 -20.23
CA LEU A 397 3.18 -2.12 -20.21
C LEU A 397 4.09 -3.32 -19.93
N THR A 398 3.54 -4.52 -19.74
CA THR A 398 4.30 -5.78 -19.70
C THR A 398 4.46 -6.42 -21.09
N GLN A 399 3.81 -5.85 -22.11
CA GLN A 399 3.89 -6.31 -23.50
C GLN A 399 4.71 -5.34 -24.36
N ASP A 400 5.06 -5.77 -25.57
CA ASP A 400 5.79 -4.91 -26.50
C ASP A 400 4.98 -3.68 -26.89
N CYS A 401 5.60 -2.51 -26.73
CA CYS A 401 5.01 -1.21 -27.04
C CYS A 401 5.70 -0.50 -28.21
N THR A 402 6.62 -1.16 -28.93
CA THR A 402 7.39 -0.57 -30.05
C THR A 402 6.52 0.11 -31.11
N ASP A 403 5.42 -0.52 -31.50
CA ASP A 403 4.56 -0.05 -32.58
C ASP A 403 3.48 0.94 -32.11
N LYS A 404 3.51 1.31 -30.83
CA LYS A 404 2.49 2.20 -30.26
C LYS A 404 2.78 3.64 -30.66
N PRO A 405 1.74 4.43 -30.98
CA PRO A 405 1.91 5.79 -31.51
C PRO A 405 2.66 6.72 -30.54
N TRP A 406 2.58 6.46 -29.24
CA TRP A 406 3.26 7.23 -28.19
C TRP A 406 4.74 6.86 -27.98
N ALA A 407 5.16 5.66 -28.36
CA ALA A 407 6.47 5.12 -27.97
C ALA A 407 7.66 5.78 -28.70
N ASN A 408 7.44 6.33 -29.89
CA ASN A 408 8.49 6.93 -30.74
C ASN A 408 8.39 8.46 -30.83
N GLN A 409 7.69 9.10 -29.90
CA GLN A 409 7.49 10.55 -29.97
C GLN A 409 8.63 11.36 -29.33
N GLY A 410 9.54 10.69 -28.59
CA GLY A 410 10.60 11.34 -27.79
C GLY A 410 10.04 12.07 -26.57
N PHE A 411 10.81 12.14 -25.49
CA PHE A 411 10.38 12.82 -24.26
C PHE A 411 11.57 13.48 -23.58
N ASP A 412 11.35 14.62 -22.95
CA ASP A 412 12.38 15.31 -22.16
C ASP A 412 12.53 14.65 -20.78
N ALA A 413 11.42 14.16 -20.24
CA ALA A 413 11.36 13.58 -18.91
C ALA A 413 10.37 12.40 -18.80
N LEU A 414 10.65 11.46 -17.90
CA LEU A 414 9.78 10.31 -17.59
C LEU A 414 9.41 10.27 -16.12
N LEU A 415 8.16 9.93 -15.85
CA LEU A 415 7.71 9.45 -14.56
C LEU A 415 7.32 7.98 -14.67
N ILE A 416 7.71 7.16 -13.69
CA ILE A 416 7.40 5.72 -13.64
C ILE A 416 6.89 5.39 -12.23
N ASP A 417 5.63 4.92 -12.11
CA ASP A 417 5.05 4.45 -10.84
C ASP A 417 4.45 3.03 -10.99
N PRO A 418 5.28 1.98 -11.11
CA PRO A 418 4.84 0.66 -11.50
C PRO A 418 4.23 -0.13 -10.33
N PRO A 419 3.51 -1.23 -10.63
CA PRO A 419 3.11 -2.19 -9.61
C PRO A 419 4.34 -2.86 -8.95
N ARG A 420 4.08 -3.70 -7.93
CA ARG A 420 5.12 -4.40 -7.15
C ARG A 420 6.12 -5.24 -7.96
N SER A 421 5.81 -5.58 -9.21
CA SER A 421 6.72 -6.29 -10.12
C SER A 421 7.84 -5.41 -10.68
N GLY A 422 7.76 -4.08 -10.50
CA GLY A 422 8.60 -3.09 -11.16
C GLY A 422 8.22 -2.91 -12.63
N ALA A 423 9.10 -2.25 -13.37
CA ALA A 423 8.93 -1.85 -14.76
C ALA A 423 10.01 -2.47 -15.68
N TRP A 424 10.40 -3.72 -15.40
CA TRP A 424 11.52 -4.39 -16.08
C TRP A 424 11.38 -4.40 -17.61
N GLU A 425 10.18 -4.71 -18.09
CA GLU A 425 9.85 -4.75 -19.51
C GLU A 425 10.03 -3.37 -20.14
N ILE A 426 9.67 -2.30 -19.43
CA ILE A 426 9.83 -0.91 -19.88
C ILE A 426 11.28 -0.44 -19.89
N MET A 427 12.14 -0.98 -19.00
CA MET A 427 13.56 -0.64 -18.99
C MET A 427 14.22 -0.89 -20.35
N GLN A 428 13.72 -1.83 -21.16
CA GLN A 428 14.27 -2.15 -22.48
C GLN A 428 13.97 -1.08 -23.55
N TYR A 429 13.01 -0.18 -23.28
CA TYR A 429 12.54 0.84 -24.22
C TYR A 429 13.07 2.24 -23.92
N LEU A 430 13.75 2.44 -22.79
CA LEU A 430 14.31 3.73 -22.39
C LEU A 430 15.14 4.43 -23.49
N PRO A 431 15.95 3.74 -24.32
CA PRO A 431 16.72 4.42 -25.37
C PRO A 431 15.82 5.04 -26.45
N LYS A 432 14.61 4.50 -26.65
CA LYS A 432 13.63 5.05 -27.60
C LYS A 432 12.95 6.31 -27.06
N PHE A 433 12.72 6.37 -25.75
CA PHE A 433 12.13 7.54 -25.12
C PHE A 433 13.11 8.72 -25.07
N ASN A 434 14.41 8.42 -24.95
CA ASN A 434 15.52 9.38 -25.02
C ASN A 434 15.45 10.51 -23.98
N ALA A 435 14.83 10.27 -22.83
CA ALA A 435 14.67 11.29 -21.81
C ALA A 435 15.96 11.64 -21.07
N GLU A 436 16.05 12.90 -20.66
CA GLU A 436 17.18 13.40 -19.90
C GLU A 436 17.00 13.14 -18.40
N ARG A 437 15.75 13.13 -17.93
CA ARG A 437 15.39 13.05 -16.51
C ARG A 437 14.33 11.98 -16.29
N ILE A 438 14.51 11.15 -15.26
CA ILE A 438 13.55 10.11 -14.89
C ILE A 438 13.30 10.19 -13.39
N VAL A 439 12.04 10.22 -12.98
CA VAL A 439 11.64 9.96 -11.60
C VAL A 439 10.89 8.65 -11.54
N TYR A 440 11.36 7.75 -10.67
CA TYR A 440 10.81 6.43 -10.45
C TYR A 440 10.27 6.36 -9.02
N VAL A 441 8.95 6.17 -8.88
CA VAL A 441 8.26 5.88 -7.62
C VAL A 441 8.03 4.38 -7.52
N SER A 442 8.25 3.77 -6.35
CA SER A 442 8.14 2.32 -6.19
C SER A 442 7.67 1.87 -4.82
N CYS A 443 6.70 0.98 -4.80
CA CYS A 443 6.23 0.28 -3.59
C CYS A 443 7.04 -0.98 -3.24
N ASN A 444 8.12 -1.26 -3.99
CA ASN A 444 8.99 -2.41 -3.77
C ASN A 444 10.46 -2.06 -4.05
N PRO A 445 11.27 -1.83 -3.00
CA PRO A 445 12.65 -1.36 -3.17
C PRO A 445 13.55 -2.39 -3.86
N ALA A 446 13.20 -3.69 -3.81
CA ALA A 446 13.99 -4.72 -4.47
C ALA A 446 13.84 -4.66 -6.00
N THR A 447 12.63 -4.40 -6.50
CA THR A 447 12.43 -4.22 -7.96
C THR A 447 12.93 -2.87 -8.42
N LEU A 448 12.84 -1.82 -7.59
CA LEU A 448 13.49 -0.55 -7.86
C LEU A 448 15.01 -0.72 -8.02
N ALA A 449 15.67 -1.44 -7.11
CA ALA A 449 17.11 -1.68 -7.21
C ALA A 449 17.50 -2.49 -8.46
N ARG A 450 16.71 -3.52 -8.81
CA ARG A 450 16.90 -4.24 -10.09
C ARG A 450 16.78 -3.30 -11.30
N ASP A 451 15.75 -2.46 -11.33
CA ASP A 451 15.50 -1.58 -12.47
C ASP A 451 16.51 -0.41 -12.52
N THR A 452 16.99 0.05 -11.36
CA THR A 452 18.12 0.99 -11.22
C THR A 452 19.34 0.47 -11.96
N LYS A 453 19.71 -0.81 -11.78
CA LYS A 453 20.84 -1.40 -12.50
C LYS A 453 20.67 -1.28 -14.03
N ALA A 454 19.48 -1.57 -14.56
CA ALA A 454 19.20 -1.45 -15.98
C ALA A 454 19.26 0.00 -16.49
N LEU A 455 18.87 0.97 -15.67
CA LEU A 455 19.02 2.41 -15.95
C LEU A 455 20.50 2.81 -16.02
N LEU A 456 21.33 2.36 -15.08
CA LEU A 456 22.77 2.63 -15.08
C LEU A 456 23.46 2.07 -16.32
N GLU A 457 23.14 0.82 -16.69
CA GLU A 457 23.66 0.16 -17.90
C GLU A 457 23.29 0.92 -19.19
N GLN A 458 22.26 1.76 -19.15
CA GLN A 458 21.78 2.58 -20.26
C GLN A 458 22.25 4.03 -20.21
N GLY A 459 23.25 4.33 -19.37
CA GLY A 459 23.89 5.63 -19.33
C GLY A 459 23.13 6.67 -18.50
N TYR A 460 22.32 6.24 -17.53
CA TYR A 460 21.81 7.12 -16.49
C TYR A 460 22.67 7.05 -15.23
N ARG A 461 22.64 8.10 -14.42
CA ARG A 461 23.21 8.14 -13.07
C ARG A 461 22.10 8.33 -12.04
N LEU A 462 22.22 7.69 -10.88
CA LEU A 462 21.30 7.85 -9.76
C LEU A 462 21.67 9.12 -8.96
N THR A 463 20.87 10.18 -9.11
CA THR A 463 21.16 11.46 -8.45
C THR A 463 20.52 11.56 -7.07
N HIS A 464 19.26 11.14 -6.93
CA HIS A 464 18.54 11.22 -5.66
C HIS A 464 17.82 9.92 -5.37
N ALA A 465 17.75 9.53 -4.10
CA ALA A 465 16.85 8.48 -3.65
C ALA A 465 16.35 8.75 -2.23
N GLY A 466 15.15 8.26 -1.91
CA GLY A 466 14.53 8.45 -0.60
C GLY A 466 13.37 7.50 -0.39
N VAL A 467 12.86 7.44 0.84
CA VAL A 467 11.65 6.69 1.18
C VAL A 467 10.50 7.60 1.58
N MET A 468 9.29 7.07 1.48
CA MET A 468 8.05 7.75 1.83
C MET A 468 7.22 6.85 2.75
N ASP A 469 6.70 7.38 3.85
CA ASP A 469 5.93 6.58 4.81
C ASP A 469 4.45 6.44 4.42
N MET A 470 4.19 5.96 3.20
CA MET A 470 2.83 5.72 2.68
C MET A 470 2.05 4.72 3.56
N PHE A 471 2.76 3.82 4.26
CA PHE A 471 2.18 2.77 5.10
C PHE A 471 2.89 2.68 6.46
N CYS A 472 2.73 3.70 7.29
CA CYS A 472 3.23 3.70 8.66
C CYS A 472 2.78 2.44 9.43
N HIS A 473 3.59 1.96 10.36
CA HIS A 473 3.37 0.74 11.15
C HIS A 473 3.42 -0.58 10.37
N THR A 474 3.79 -0.55 9.09
CA THR A 474 3.98 -1.75 8.26
C THR A 474 5.41 -1.84 7.74
N GLY A 475 5.84 -3.04 7.36
CA GLY A 475 7.12 -3.27 6.68
C GLY A 475 7.15 -2.87 5.20
N HIS A 476 6.13 -2.19 4.67
CA HIS A 476 6.17 -1.68 3.30
C HIS A 476 7.13 -0.49 3.21
N VAL A 477 7.96 -0.50 2.17
CA VAL A 477 8.92 0.55 1.86
C VAL A 477 8.49 1.17 0.53
N GLU A 478 7.91 2.36 0.59
CA GLU A 478 7.67 3.18 -0.59
C GLU A 478 8.93 4.01 -0.84
N SER A 479 9.41 4.06 -2.08
CA SER A 479 10.67 4.69 -2.46
C SER A 479 10.47 5.61 -3.65
N ILE A 480 11.30 6.64 -3.75
CA ILE A 480 11.40 7.51 -4.91
C ILE A 480 12.88 7.66 -5.29
N ALA A 481 13.17 7.65 -6.58
CA ALA A 481 14.51 7.81 -7.11
C ALA A 481 14.50 8.72 -8.34
N ARG A 482 15.55 9.52 -8.49
CA ARG A 482 15.75 10.42 -9.63
C ARG A 482 17.01 10.02 -10.38
N PHE A 483 16.87 9.86 -11.69
CA PHE A 483 17.94 9.53 -12.60
C PHE A 483 18.12 10.65 -13.62
N GLU A 484 19.37 10.90 -13.98
CA GLU A 484 19.73 11.80 -15.07
C GLU A 484 20.57 11.07 -16.09
N LYS A 485 20.37 11.40 -17.36
CA LYS A 485 21.20 10.88 -18.44
C LYS A 485 22.60 11.48 -18.34
N VAL A 486 23.62 10.63 -18.39
CA VAL A 486 25.02 11.06 -18.42
C VAL A 486 25.27 11.70 -19.78
N SER A 487 25.67 12.97 -19.79
CA SER A 487 26.10 13.65 -21.02
C SER A 487 27.30 12.91 -21.62
N ALA A 488 27.24 12.61 -22.91
CA ALA A 488 28.28 11.91 -23.64
C ALA A 488 29.59 12.69 -23.73
#